data_AF-A0A1A3A4D9-F1
#
_entry.id   AF-A0A1A3A4D9-F1
#
_cell.length_a   1.000
_cell.length_b   1.000
_cell.length_c   1.000
_cell.angle_alpha   90.00
_cell.angle_beta   90.00
_cell.angle_gamma   90.00
#
_symmetry.space_group_name_H-M   'P 1'
#
loop_
_entity.id
_entity.type
_entity.pdbx_description
1 polymer ?
#
loop_
_entity_poly.entity_id
_entity_poly.type
_entity_poly.pdbx_seq_one_letter_code
_entity_poly.pdbx_strand_id
1 'polypeptide(L)'
;MADNGLSEQFRKISAAAHEADDKIRAAGQQARDQVEADASRAQDRAKQAADHLKDRAEAAHDKASEHWQDLADKWNDHIAKIRKDLRKKKEEHDAKEMRAYAEMAEGYAYDAIDFAQAAIYEAEYAVLDAISARAAATAMAN
;
A
#
# COMPACT_ATOMS: atom_id res chain seq x y z
N MET A 1 0.20 3.50 -28.04
CA MET A 1 0.77 4.51 -27.11
C MET A 1 0.14 4.50 -25.70
N ALA A 2 -1.05 3.92 -25.48
CA ALA A 2 -1.64 3.80 -24.12
C ALA A 2 -0.89 2.85 -23.16
N ASP A 3 -0.13 1.89 -23.70
CA ASP A 3 0.59 0.84 -22.95
C ASP A 3 1.81 1.36 -22.15
N ASN A 4 2.40 2.48 -22.59
CA ASN A 4 3.57 3.07 -21.92
C ASN A 4 3.22 3.69 -20.56
N GLY A 5 1.98 4.14 -20.35
CA GLY A 5 1.57 4.78 -19.10
C GLY A 5 1.32 3.78 -17.97
N LEU A 6 0.74 2.62 -18.28
CA LEU A 6 0.43 1.57 -17.28
C LEU A 6 1.71 0.87 -16.82
N SER A 7 2.61 0.53 -17.75
CA SER A 7 3.92 -0.02 -17.40
C SER A 7 4.77 0.95 -16.56
N GLU A 8 4.67 2.27 -16.77
CA GLU A 8 5.31 3.26 -15.91
C GLU A 8 4.77 3.25 -14.47
N GLN A 9 3.46 3.01 -14.26
CA GLN A 9 2.90 2.87 -12.91
C GLN A 9 3.46 1.64 -12.19
N PHE A 10 3.61 0.52 -12.88
CA PHE A 10 4.29 -0.66 -12.32
C PHE A 10 5.74 -0.39 -11.95
N ARG A 11 6.48 0.39 -12.76
CA ARG A 11 7.85 0.80 -12.41
C ARG A 11 7.88 1.67 -11.14
N LYS A 12 6.88 2.54 -10.93
CA LYS A 12 6.76 3.34 -9.70
C LYS A 12 6.54 2.44 -8.48
N ILE A 13 5.68 1.43 -8.59
CA ILE A 13 5.45 0.45 -7.52
C ILE A 13 6.75 -0.31 -7.21
N SER A 14 7.44 -0.81 -8.24
CA SER A 14 8.71 -1.53 -8.09
C SER A 14 9.78 -0.67 -7.40
N ALA A 15 9.92 0.60 -7.80
CA ALA A 15 10.85 1.53 -7.17
C ALA A 15 10.51 1.77 -5.69
N ALA A 16 9.22 1.96 -5.37
CA ALA A 16 8.78 2.14 -3.99
C ALA A 16 9.04 0.90 -3.10
N ALA A 17 8.82 -0.30 -3.65
CA ALA A 17 9.11 -1.55 -2.96
C ALA A 17 10.63 -1.72 -2.69
N HIS A 18 11.48 -1.40 -3.67
CA HIS A 18 12.93 -1.43 -3.49
C HIS A 18 13.41 -0.41 -2.44
N GLU A 19 12.88 0.82 -2.49
CA GLU A 19 13.22 1.85 -1.51
C GLU A 19 12.79 1.46 -0.09
N ALA A 20 11.66 0.74 0.05
CA ALA A 20 11.22 0.21 1.34
C ALA A 20 12.16 -0.90 1.86
N ASP A 21 12.55 -1.86 1.00
CA ASP A 21 13.51 -2.92 1.36
C ASP A 21 14.85 -2.34 1.81
N ASP A 22 15.42 -1.39 1.07
CA ASP A 22 16.68 -0.73 1.43
C ASP A 22 16.62 -0.09 2.83
N LYS A 23 15.49 0.55 3.16
CA LYS A 23 15.28 1.19 4.47
C LYS A 23 15.12 0.18 5.59
N ILE A 24 14.41 -0.92 5.35
CA ILE A 24 14.25 -2.00 6.33
C ILE A 24 15.61 -2.65 6.62
N ARG A 25 16.40 -2.91 5.57
CA ARG A 25 17.76 -3.46 5.70
C ARG A 25 18.69 -2.52 6.48
N ALA A 26 18.61 -1.22 6.21
CA ALA A 26 19.36 -0.22 6.97
C ALA A 26 18.93 -0.16 8.45
N ALA A 27 17.61 -0.27 8.73
CA ALA A 27 17.07 -0.23 10.08
C ALA A 27 17.60 -1.35 11.00
N GLY A 28 17.88 -2.53 10.45
CA GLY A 28 18.49 -3.64 11.19
C GLY A 28 19.88 -3.34 11.77
N GLN A 29 20.55 -2.27 11.30
CA GLN A 29 21.88 -1.86 11.75
C GLN A 29 21.86 -0.56 12.59
N GLN A 30 20.69 0.03 12.81
CA GLN A 30 20.53 1.35 13.44
C GLN A 30 20.21 1.25 14.93
N ALA A 31 20.50 2.34 15.67
CA ALA A 31 20.02 2.50 17.03
C ALA A 31 18.49 2.67 17.06
N ARG A 32 17.86 2.27 18.16
CA ARG A 32 16.40 2.29 18.33
C ARG A 32 15.75 3.63 17.95
N ASP A 33 16.26 4.76 18.45
CA ASP A 33 15.68 6.08 18.19
C ASP A 33 15.68 6.44 16.70
N GLN A 34 16.70 5.98 15.97
CA GLN A 34 16.78 6.17 14.53
C GLN A 34 15.73 5.31 13.79
N VAL A 35 15.55 4.06 14.22
CA VAL A 35 14.49 3.18 13.68
C VAL A 35 13.10 3.76 13.95
N GLU A 36 12.86 4.34 15.14
CA GLU A 36 11.60 5.02 15.46
C GLU A 36 11.36 6.24 14.54
N ALA A 37 12.40 7.01 14.24
CA ALA A 37 12.31 8.13 13.30
C ALA A 37 12.04 7.66 11.85
N ASP A 38 12.68 6.57 11.41
CA ASP A 38 12.44 5.96 10.11
C ASP A 38 11.01 5.40 9.98
N ALA A 39 10.48 4.78 11.04
CA ALA A 39 9.10 4.32 11.11
C ALA A 39 8.10 5.49 11.01
N SER A 40 8.37 6.62 11.67
CA SER A 40 7.53 7.83 11.55
C SER A 40 7.51 8.36 10.13
N ARG A 41 8.67 8.43 9.45
CA ARG A 41 8.74 8.85 8.05
C ARG A 41 7.99 7.90 7.13
N ALA A 42 8.11 6.59 7.35
CA ALA A 42 7.37 5.59 6.58
C ALA A 42 5.85 5.72 6.80
N GLN A 43 5.41 6.00 8.03
CA GLN A 43 4.02 6.24 8.35
C GLN A 43 3.45 7.44 7.56
N ASP A 44 4.20 8.53 7.45
CA ASP A 44 3.73 9.72 6.73
C ASP A 44 3.65 9.47 5.22
N ARG A 45 4.61 8.74 4.63
CA ARG A 45 4.50 8.30 3.23
C ARG A 45 3.28 7.41 3.01
N ALA A 46 3.00 6.50 3.94
CA ALA A 46 1.83 5.63 3.85
C ALA A 46 0.51 6.42 3.91
N LYS A 47 0.44 7.50 4.71
CA LYS A 47 -0.72 8.41 4.72
C LYS A 47 -0.88 9.12 3.38
N GLN A 48 0.20 9.69 2.84
CA GLN A 48 0.17 10.38 1.55
C GLN A 48 -0.28 9.44 0.41
N ALA A 49 0.16 8.18 0.43
CA ALA A 49 -0.29 7.18 -0.55
C ALA A 49 -1.79 6.87 -0.42
N ALA A 50 -2.30 6.80 0.81
CA ALA A 50 -3.73 6.59 1.07
C ALA A 50 -4.59 7.80 0.67
N ASP A 51 -4.11 9.02 0.92
CA ASP A 51 -4.77 10.25 0.48
C ASP A 51 -4.84 10.31 -1.05
N HIS A 52 -3.76 9.97 -1.75
CA HIS A 52 -3.74 9.90 -3.21
C HIS A 52 -4.72 8.85 -3.79
N LEU A 53 -4.91 7.72 -3.09
CA LEU A 53 -5.92 6.73 -3.49
C LEU A 53 -7.33 7.32 -3.43
N LYS A 54 -7.63 8.10 -2.39
CA LYS A 54 -8.90 8.79 -2.22
C LYS A 54 -9.13 9.85 -3.30
N ASP A 55 -8.14 10.71 -3.55
CA ASP A 55 -8.21 11.76 -4.59
C ASP A 55 -8.48 11.16 -5.98
N ARG A 56 -7.81 10.05 -6.31
CA ARG A 56 -8.02 9.32 -7.58
C ARG A 56 -9.43 8.76 -7.70
N ALA A 57 -9.98 8.24 -6.60
CA ALA A 57 -11.32 7.65 -6.59
C ALA A 57 -12.40 8.74 -6.71
N GLU A 58 -12.20 9.92 -6.11
CA GLU A 58 -13.06 11.09 -6.27
C GLU A 58 -13.04 11.65 -7.71
N ALA A 59 -11.87 11.64 -8.37
CA ALA A 59 -11.71 12.21 -9.71
C ALA A 59 -12.32 11.36 -10.85
N ALA A 60 -12.54 10.05 -10.65
CA ALA A 60 -12.81 9.12 -11.75
C ALA A 60 -14.29 9.00 -12.18
N HIS A 61 -15.27 9.52 -11.42
CA HIS A 61 -16.69 9.74 -11.78
C HIS A 61 -17.46 8.62 -12.51
N ASP A 62 -16.95 7.38 -12.57
CA ASP A 62 -17.61 6.23 -13.17
C ASP A 62 -17.99 5.18 -12.10
N LYS A 63 -18.77 4.16 -12.46
CA LYS A 63 -19.20 3.11 -11.51
C LYS A 63 -18.03 2.32 -10.92
N ALA A 64 -16.89 2.24 -11.63
CA ALA A 64 -15.68 1.64 -11.08
C ALA A 64 -15.14 2.50 -9.93
N SER A 65 -15.32 3.81 -9.98
CA SER A 65 -14.90 4.77 -8.96
C SER A 65 -15.62 4.59 -7.62
N GLU A 66 -16.92 4.27 -7.62
CA GLU A 66 -17.69 4.04 -6.38
C GLU A 66 -17.19 2.81 -5.60
N HIS A 67 -16.85 1.73 -6.31
CA HIS A 67 -16.29 0.52 -5.68
C HIS A 67 -14.87 0.78 -5.15
N TRP A 68 -14.08 1.58 -5.87
CA TRP A 68 -12.77 2.00 -5.41
C TRP A 68 -12.82 2.94 -4.20
N GLN A 69 -13.82 3.84 -4.12
CA GLN A 69 -14.04 4.69 -2.95
C GLN A 69 -14.36 3.87 -1.70
N ASP A 70 -15.31 2.93 -1.79
CA ASP A 70 -15.66 2.04 -0.66
C ASP A 70 -14.46 1.22 -0.19
N LEU A 71 -13.64 0.72 -1.12
CA LEU A 71 -12.41 0.01 -0.77
C LEU A 71 -11.37 0.92 -0.10
N ALA A 72 -11.19 2.15 -0.60
CA ALA A 72 -10.28 3.14 -0.02
C ALA A 72 -10.70 3.53 1.40
N ASP A 73 -11.99 3.73 1.64
CA ASP A 73 -12.53 4.05 2.96
C ASP A 73 -12.35 2.88 3.94
N LYS A 74 -12.67 1.66 3.52
CA LYS A 74 -12.45 0.45 4.34
C LYS A 74 -10.98 0.24 4.69
N TRP A 75 -10.08 0.49 3.73
CA TRP A 75 -8.64 0.43 3.96
C TRP A 75 -8.18 1.48 4.98
N ASN A 76 -8.66 2.72 4.85
CA ASN A 76 -8.35 3.79 5.80
C ASN A 76 -8.84 3.48 7.22
N ASP A 77 -10.06 2.98 7.35
CA ASP A 77 -10.63 2.57 8.64
C ASP A 77 -9.84 1.41 9.27
N HIS A 78 -9.47 0.42 8.46
CA HIS A 78 -8.66 -0.71 8.88
C HIS A 78 -7.29 -0.27 9.42
N ILE A 79 -6.59 0.58 8.67
CA ILE A 79 -5.30 1.16 9.09
C ILE A 79 -5.47 1.98 10.39
N ALA A 80 -6.51 2.81 10.47
CA ALA A 80 -6.74 3.66 11.64
C ALA A 80 -6.94 2.82 12.91
N LYS A 81 -7.71 1.73 12.80
CA LYS A 81 -7.94 0.78 13.88
C LYS A 81 -6.65 0.10 14.34
N ILE A 82 -5.90 -0.52 13.42
CA ILE A 82 -4.66 -1.23 13.80
C ILE A 82 -3.64 -0.28 14.42
N ARG A 83 -3.47 0.93 13.85
CA ARG A 83 -2.54 1.93 14.42
C ARG A 83 -2.97 2.38 15.81
N LYS A 84 -4.26 2.44 16.11
CA LYS A 84 -4.77 2.76 17.45
C LYS A 84 -4.43 1.64 18.44
N ASP A 85 -4.64 0.39 18.04
CA ASP A 85 -4.36 -0.78 18.89
C ASP A 85 -2.86 -0.92 19.17
N LEU A 86 -2.02 -0.71 18.15
CA LEU A 86 -0.57 -0.66 18.26
C LEU A 86 -0.09 0.46 19.21
N ARG A 87 -0.64 1.68 19.10
CA ARG A 87 -0.28 2.79 20.01
C ARG A 87 -0.64 2.50 21.46
N LYS A 88 -1.84 1.97 21.70
CA LYS A 88 -2.30 1.60 23.05
C LYS A 88 -1.34 0.61 23.70
N LYS A 89 -0.83 -0.37 22.93
CA LYS A 89 0.15 -1.34 23.41
C LYS A 89 1.55 -0.76 23.61
N LYS A 90 1.98 0.18 22.76
CA LYS A 90 3.28 0.88 22.90
C LYS A 90 3.36 1.74 24.18
N GLU A 91 2.22 2.25 24.66
CA GLU A 91 2.15 3.08 25.88
C GLU A 91 2.26 2.26 27.19
N GLU A 92 2.17 0.93 27.12
CA GLU A 92 2.34 0.03 28.27
C GLU A 92 3.83 -0.29 28.48
N HIS A 93 4.38 -0.01 29.68
CA HIS A 93 5.82 -0.06 29.94
C HIS A 93 6.35 -1.45 30.38
N ASP A 94 5.52 -2.48 30.43
CA ASP A 94 5.94 -3.83 30.82
C ASP A 94 6.58 -4.60 29.65
N ALA A 95 7.63 -5.38 29.94
CA ALA A 95 8.36 -6.14 28.93
C ALA A 95 7.46 -7.15 28.16
N LYS A 96 6.45 -7.71 28.83
CA LYS A 96 5.48 -8.62 28.19
C LYS A 96 4.63 -7.88 27.17
N GLU A 97 4.23 -6.65 27.48
CA GLU A 97 3.40 -5.83 26.59
C GLU A 97 4.21 -5.31 25.40
N MET A 98 5.47 -4.92 25.61
CA MET A 98 6.37 -4.57 24.51
C MET A 98 6.63 -5.74 23.56
N ARG A 99 6.70 -6.98 24.09
CA ARG A 99 6.77 -8.18 23.26
C ARG A 99 5.49 -8.42 22.48
N ALA A 100 4.32 -8.33 23.12
CA ALA A 100 3.03 -8.47 22.46
C ALA A 100 2.82 -7.40 21.37
N TYR A 101 3.28 -6.16 21.62
CA TYR A 101 3.33 -5.10 20.63
C TYR A 101 4.19 -5.47 19.41
N ALA A 102 5.40 -5.99 19.63
CA ALA A 102 6.30 -6.40 18.55
C ALA A 102 5.68 -7.52 17.70
N GLU A 103 5.14 -8.56 18.34
CA GLU A 103 4.46 -9.68 17.65
C GLU A 103 3.26 -9.20 16.83
N MET A 104 2.44 -8.28 17.36
CA MET A 104 1.32 -7.69 16.64
C MET A 104 1.76 -6.78 15.49
N ALA A 105 2.83 -6.00 15.67
CA ALA A 105 3.39 -5.13 14.64
C ALA A 105 3.98 -5.93 13.48
N GLU A 106 4.69 -7.03 13.78
CA GLU A 106 5.23 -7.97 12.78
C GLU A 106 4.11 -8.67 12.02
N GLY A 107 3.07 -9.17 12.71
CA GLY A 107 1.90 -9.78 12.06
C GLY A 107 1.23 -8.81 11.09
N TYR A 108 0.99 -7.56 11.52
CA TYR A 108 0.45 -6.52 10.64
C TYR A 108 1.35 -6.21 9.44
N ALA A 109 2.67 -6.22 9.61
CA ALA A 109 3.61 -6.01 8.51
C ALA A 109 3.48 -7.12 7.45
N TYR A 110 3.37 -8.38 7.86
CA TYR A 110 3.15 -9.50 6.93
C TYR A 110 1.80 -9.37 6.20
N ASP A 111 0.71 -9.13 6.93
CA ASP A 111 -0.62 -8.96 6.33
C ASP A 111 -0.65 -7.82 5.29
N ALA A 112 0.04 -6.70 5.58
CA ALA A 112 0.13 -5.57 4.66
C ALA A 112 0.97 -5.89 3.41
N ILE A 113 2.04 -6.68 3.55
CA ILE A 113 2.87 -7.13 2.42
C ILE A 113 2.06 -8.07 1.52
N ASP A 114 1.36 -9.05 2.10
CA ASP A 114 0.53 -9.99 1.35
C ASP A 114 -0.59 -9.27 0.59
N PHE A 115 -1.24 -8.29 1.22
CA PHE A 115 -2.23 -7.45 0.57
C PHE A 115 -1.63 -6.64 -0.60
N ALA A 116 -0.47 -6.03 -0.41
CA ALA A 116 0.21 -5.28 -1.46
C ALA A 116 0.58 -6.17 -2.65
N GLN A 117 1.05 -7.39 -2.40
CA GLN A 117 1.36 -8.36 -3.45
C GLN A 117 0.10 -8.78 -4.23
N ALA A 118 -1.00 -9.07 -3.52
CA ALA A 118 -2.28 -9.39 -4.17
C ALA A 118 -2.78 -8.25 -5.06
N ALA A 119 -2.68 -7.00 -4.58
CA ALA A 119 -3.07 -5.82 -5.36
C ALA A 119 -2.22 -5.63 -6.62
N ILE A 120 -0.92 -5.95 -6.57
CA ILE A 120 -0.03 -5.91 -7.75
C ILE A 120 -0.48 -6.89 -8.82
N TYR A 121 -0.81 -8.14 -8.45
CA TYR A 121 -1.25 -9.16 -9.41
C TYR A 121 -2.64 -8.85 -9.99
N GLU A 122 -3.56 -8.32 -9.19
CA GLU A 122 -4.87 -7.87 -9.71
C GLU A 122 -4.71 -6.71 -10.70
N ALA A 123 -3.82 -5.76 -10.40
CA ALA A 123 -3.51 -4.68 -11.32
C ALA A 123 -2.90 -5.20 -12.64
N GLU A 124 -2.06 -6.24 -12.59
CA GLU A 124 -1.45 -6.83 -13.79
C GLU A 124 -2.54 -7.44 -14.67
N TYR A 125 -3.43 -8.23 -14.07
CA TYR A 125 -4.60 -8.79 -14.74
C TYR A 125 -5.44 -7.70 -15.41
N ALA A 126 -5.80 -6.65 -14.68
CA ALA A 126 -6.64 -5.56 -15.20
C ALA A 126 -5.99 -4.81 -16.38
N VAL A 127 -4.67 -4.64 -16.36
CA VAL A 127 -3.92 -4.03 -17.47
C VAL A 127 -3.95 -4.93 -18.70
N LEU A 128 -3.69 -6.23 -18.54
CA LEU A 128 -3.71 -7.19 -19.64
C LEU A 128 -5.10 -7.30 -20.27
N ASP A 129 -6.15 -7.32 -19.46
CA ASP A 129 -7.53 -7.34 -19.93
C ASP A 129 -7.86 -6.06 -20.74
N ALA A 130 -7.47 -4.88 -20.25
CA ALA A 130 -7.65 -3.62 -20.96
C ALA A 130 -6.91 -3.57 -22.31
N ILE A 131 -5.69 -4.13 -22.38
CA ILE A 131 -4.92 -4.25 -23.63
C ILE A 131 -5.65 -5.18 -24.62
N SER A 132 -6.12 -6.33 -24.13
CA SER A 132 -6.88 -7.30 -24.93
C SER A 132 -8.17 -6.68 -25.50
N ALA A 133 -8.95 -6.00 -24.66
CA ALA A 133 -10.18 -5.33 -25.07
C ALA A 133 -9.94 -4.25 -26.15
N ARG A 134 -8.86 -3.47 -26.03
CA ARG A 134 -8.47 -2.48 -27.05
C ARG A 134 -8.07 -3.13 -28.38
N ALA A 135 -7.36 -4.25 -28.33
CA ALA A 135 -6.99 -4.99 -29.53
C ALA A 135 -8.24 -5.54 -30.25
N ALA A 136 -9.18 -6.13 -29.49
CA ALA A 136 -10.44 -6.62 -30.01
C ALA A 136 -11.29 -5.50 -30.65
N ALA A 137 -11.43 -4.36 -29.96
CA ALA A 137 -12.15 -3.19 -30.49
C ALA A 137 -11.54 -2.67 -31.80
N THR A 138 -10.21 -2.66 -31.92
CA THR A 138 -9.52 -2.24 -33.15
C THR A 138 -9.77 -3.23 -34.29
N ALA A 139 -9.80 -4.53 -34.00
CA ALA A 139 -10.07 -5.57 -35.00
C ALA A 139 -11.51 -5.52 -35.52
N MET A 140 -12.48 -5.17 -34.67
CA MET A 140 -13.91 -5.04 -35.05
C MET A 140 -14.24 -3.74 -35.79
N ALA A 141 -13.36 -2.74 -35.75
CA ALA A 141 -13.54 -1.46 -36.43
C ALA A 141 -13.00 -1.46 -37.89
N ASN A 142 -12.37 -2.56 -38.32
CA ASN A 142 -11.85 -2.80 -39.67
C ASN A 142 -12.70 -3.85 -40.42
#